data_AF-A0A9E5D908-F1
#
_entry.id   AF-A0A9E5D908-F1
#
_cell.length_a   1.000
_cell.length_b   1.000
_cell.length_c   1.000
_cell.angle_alpha   90.00
_cell.angle_beta   90.00
_cell.angle_gamma   90.00
#
_symmetry.space_group_name_H-M   'P 1'
#
loop_
_entity.id
_entity.type
_entity.pdbx_description
1 polymer ?
#
loop_
_entity_poly.entity_id
_entity_poly.type
_entity_poly.pdbx_seq_one_letter_code
_entity_poly.pdbx_strand_id
1 'polypeptide(L)'
;NVTGRGAQRGVTAGGSRGVGRYEIDMLPKVKLELVVHDESTQKAVDTIVEHARTGNIGDGKIFIYPVSNAIKVRTGETGEEAL
;
A
#
# COMPACT_ATOMS: atom_id res chain seq x y z
N ASN A 1 -9.24 1.72 -3.06
CA ASN A 1 -8.90 3.00 -2.37
C ASN A 1 -8.99 2.80 -0.88
N VAL A 2 -7.98 3.24 -0.14
CA VAL A 2 -7.94 3.17 1.34
C VAL A 2 -7.59 4.53 1.90
N THR A 3 -7.79 4.71 3.19
CA THR A 3 -7.32 5.89 3.92
C THR A 3 -6.31 5.47 4.96
N GLY A 4 -5.30 6.30 5.21
CA GLY A 4 -4.26 5.98 6.17
C GLY A 4 -3.42 7.18 6.57
N ARG A 5 -2.75 7.05 7.71
CA ARG A 5 -1.81 8.04 8.24
C ARG A 5 -0.55 7.35 8.75
N GLY A 6 0.59 8.01 8.54
CA GLY A 6 1.85 7.62 9.16
C GLY A 6 1.90 8.09 10.62
N ALA A 7 3.08 8.04 11.23
CA ALA A 7 3.29 8.65 12.55
C ALA A 7 3.27 10.20 12.51
N GLN A 8 3.39 10.81 11.33
CA GLN A 8 3.05 12.22 11.18
C GLN A 8 1.55 12.40 11.40
N ARG A 9 1.21 13.18 12.44
CA ARG A 9 -0.14 13.64 12.76
C ARG A 9 -0.78 14.28 11.53
N GLY A 10 -2.12 14.25 11.44
CA GLY A 10 -2.89 14.74 10.29
C GLY A 10 -2.52 16.16 9.83
N VAL A 11 -2.89 16.50 8.60
CA VAL A 11 -2.60 17.83 8.03
C VAL A 11 -3.65 18.82 8.54
N THR A 12 -3.22 19.89 9.22
CA THR A 12 -4.09 21.02 9.50
C THR A 12 -4.20 21.86 8.24
N ALA A 13 -5.31 21.74 7.51
CA ALA A 13 -5.56 22.64 6.37
C ALA A 13 -6.00 24.02 6.92
N GLY A 14 -5.21 25.05 6.59
CA GLY A 14 -5.46 26.43 7.02
C GLY A 14 -6.71 27.02 6.37
N GLY A 15 -7.62 27.53 7.21
CA GLY A 15 -8.86 28.17 6.78
C GLY A 15 -8.62 29.43 5.94
N SER A 16 -9.30 29.51 4.80
CA SER A 16 -9.54 30.77 4.12
C SER A 16 -10.54 31.60 4.95
N ARG A 17 -10.40 32.93 4.88
CA ARG A 17 -11.19 33.93 5.63
C ARG A 17 -12.66 33.50 5.80
N GLY A 18 -13.02 33.01 6.98
CA GLY A 18 -14.39 32.65 7.37
C GLY A 18 -14.65 31.16 7.64
N VAL A 19 -13.74 30.24 7.32
CA VAL A 19 -13.93 28.79 7.55
C VAL A 19 -12.96 28.31 8.63
N GLY A 20 -13.48 27.67 9.68
CA GLY A 20 -12.70 27.12 10.78
C GLY A 20 -11.65 26.10 10.30
N ARG A 21 -10.56 25.94 11.08
CA ARG A 21 -9.54 24.90 10.83
C ARG A 21 -10.22 23.53 10.84
N TYR A 22 -10.04 22.74 9.79
CA TYR A 22 -10.42 21.34 9.79
C TYR A 22 -9.15 20.48 9.71
N GLU A 23 -9.03 19.53 10.65
CA GLU A 23 -7.95 18.55 10.66
C GLU A 23 -8.29 17.42 9.69
N ILE A 24 -7.46 17.22 8.67
CA ILE A 24 -7.56 16.04 7.80
C ILE A 24 -6.74 14.93 8.46
N ASP A 25 -7.44 14.04 9.16
CA ASP A 25 -6.79 12.97 9.94
C ASP A 25 -6.26 11.83 9.08
N MET A 26 -6.96 11.51 7.98
CA MET A 26 -6.65 10.35 7.14
C MET A 26 -6.52 10.78 5.69
N LEU A 27 -5.35 10.52 5.10
CA LEU A 27 -5.08 10.87 3.70
C LEU A 27 -5.49 9.72 2.78
N PRO A 28 -6.00 10.00 1.57
CA PRO A 28 -6.28 8.97 0.57
C PRO A 28 -4.98 8.28 0.15
N LYS A 29 -5.02 6.96 0.08
CA LYS A 29 -3.91 6.09 -0.32
C LYS A 29 -4.41 4.95 -1.22
N VAL A 30 -3.50 4.39 -2.00
CA VAL A 30 -3.74 3.16 -2.76
C VAL A 30 -3.13 2.00 -1.99
N LYS A 31 -3.90 0.92 -1.83
CA LYS A 31 -3.41 -0.36 -1.28
C LYS A 31 -3.18 -1.30 -2.46
N LEU A 32 -1.97 -1.82 -2.57
CA LEU A 32 -1.61 -2.87 -3.52
C LEU A 32 -1.50 -4.19 -2.73
N GLU A 33 -2.14 -5.23 -3.24
CA GLU A 33 -2.02 -6.59 -2.72
C GLU A 33 -1.56 -7.47 -3.87
N LEU A 34 -0.43 -8.16 -3.67
CA LEU A 34 0.26 -8.94 -4.68
C LEU A 34 0.70 -10.25 -4.02
N VAL A 35 0.46 -11.36 -4.71
CA VAL A 35 1.06 -12.66 -4.38
C VAL A 35 2.01 -12.99 -5.53
N VAL A 36 3.25 -13.34 -5.21
CA VAL A 36 4.30 -13.72 -6.16
C VAL A 36 5.01 -14.96 -5.65
N HIS A 37 5.71 -15.66 -6.54
CA HIS A 37 6.67 -16.68 -6.15
C HIS A 37 7.74 -16.08 -5.23
N ASP A 38 8.25 -16.90 -4.32
CA ASP A 38 9.21 -16.48 -3.28
C ASP A 38 10.46 -15.82 -3.89
N GLU A 39 11.00 -16.38 -4.99
CA GLU A 39 12.17 -15.84 -5.68
C GLU A 39 11.93 -14.47 -6.34
N SER A 40 10.67 -14.12 -6.58
CA SER A 40 10.27 -12.83 -7.16
C SER A 40 9.99 -11.75 -6.11
N THR A 41 9.94 -12.12 -4.82
CA THR A 41 9.61 -11.20 -3.72
C THR A 41 10.48 -9.95 -3.71
N GLN A 42 11.81 -10.11 -3.73
CA GLN A 42 12.73 -8.97 -3.64
C GLN A 42 12.62 -8.06 -4.87
N LYS A 43 12.50 -8.66 -6.06
CA LYS A 43 12.34 -7.92 -7.31
C LYS A 43 11.06 -7.06 -7.31
N ALA A 44 9.96 -7.60 -6.79
CA ALA A 44 8.70 -6.86 -6.66
C ALA A 44 8.85 -5.69 -5.68
N VAL A 45 9.48 -5.90 -4.52
CA VAL A 45 9.76 -4.85 -3.53
C VAL A 45 10.60 -3.73 -4.15
N ASP A 46 11.72 -4.07 -4.79
CA ASP A 46 12.63 -3.09 -5.39
C ASP A 46 11.92 -2.24 -6.45
N THR A 47 11.13 -2.89 -7.31
CA THR A 47 10.35 -2.23 -8.37
C THR A 47 9.32 -1.26 -7.77
N ILE A 48 8.60 -1.67 -6.72
CA ILE A 48 7.63 -0.79 -6.06
C ILE A 48 8.34 0.39 -5.42
N VAL A 49 9.47 0.17 -4.74
CA VAL A 49 10.23 1.25 -4.09
C VAL A 49 10.77 2.23 -5.13
N GLU A 50 11.34 1.75 -6.23
CA GLU A 50 11.88 2.59 -7.30
C GLU A 50 10.83 3.56 -7.86
N HIS A 51 9.61 3.07 -8.10
CA HIS A 51 8.56 3.87 -8.74
C HIS A 51 7.66 4.64 -7.78
N ALA A 52 7.46 4.16 -6.55
CA ALA A 52 6.58 4.81 -5.58
C ALA A 52 7.28 5.84 -4.70
N ARG A 53 8.62 5.82 -4.63
CA ARG A 53 9.40 6.73 -3.80
C ARG A 53 9.51 8.11 -4.43
N THR A 54 8.95 9.11 -3.76
CA THR A 54 9.13 10.53 -4.13
C THR A 54 10.21 11.20 -3.27
N GLY A 55 10.63 10.56 -2.18
CA GLY A 55 11.52 11.13 -1.18
C GLY A 55 10.79 12.01 -0.16
N ASN A 56 9.49 12.20 -0.32
CA ASN A 56 8.66 12.96 0.60
C ASN A 56 8.07 12.06 1.69
N ILE A 57 7.68 12.72 2.76
CA ILE A 57 6.90 12.11 3.82
C ILE A 57 5.59 11.54 3.25
N GLY A 58 5.31 10.27 3.58
CA GLY A 58 4.06 9.61 3.21
C GLY A 58 4.11 8.73 1.96
N ASP A 59 5.31 8.46 1.42
CA ASP A 59 5.57 7.48 0.34
C ASP A 59 4.99 6.08 0.64
N GLY A 60 4.75 5.75 1.90
CA GLY A 60 3.98 4.58 2.31
C GLY A 60 4.81 3.56 3.07
N LYS A 61 4.32 2.31 3.08
CA LYS A 61 4.98 1.15 3.68
C LYS A 61 4.69 -0.08 2.83
N ILE A 62 5.65 -0.99 2.76
CA ILE A 62 5.48 -2.33 2.19
C ILE A 62 5.50 -3.32 3.34
N PHE A 63 4.55 -4.25 3.34
CA PHE A 63 4.49 -5.34 4.30
C PHE A 63 4.57 -6.64 3.51
N ILE A 64 5.40 -7.57 3.98
CA ILE A 64 5.60 -8.88 3.37
C ILE A 64 5.01 -9.91 4.32
N TYR A 65 4.12 -10.74 3.80
CA TYR A 65 3.48 -11.83 4.55
C TYR A 65 3.68 -13.13 3.79
N PRO A 66 4.00 -14.24 4.49
CA PRO A 66 4.02 -15.54 3.84
C PRO A 66 2.60 -15.95 3.44
N VAL A 67 2.44 -16.48 2.23
CA VAL A 67 1.20 -17.08 1.75
C VAL A 67 1.39 -18.59 1.71
N SER A 68 0.65 -19.32 2.53
CA SER A 68 0.83 -20.77 2.65
C SER A 68 0.27 -21.57 1.48
N ASN A 69 -0.71 -21.02 0.76
CA ASN A 69 -1.32 -21.68 -0.40
C ASN A 69 -2.10 -20.67 -1.27
N ALA A 70 -2.22 -20.97 -2.56
CA ALA A 70 -3.10 -20.28 -3.50
C ALA A 70 -4.01 -21.31 -4.18
N ILE A 71 -5.25 -20.93 -4.52
CA ILE A 71 -6.19 -21.78 -5.24
C ILE A 71 -6.78 -21.01 -6.41
N LYS A 72 -6.62 -21.54 -7.63
CA LYS A 72 -7.22 -20.96 -8.83
C LYS A 72 -8.65 -21.48 -8.98
N VAL A 73 -9.63 -20.68 -8.56
CA VAL A 73 -11.06 -21.06 -8.48
C VAL A 73 -11.60 -21.73 -9.76
N ARG A 74 -11.14 -21.31 -10.94
CA ARG A 74 -11.61 -21.83 -12.22
C ARG A 74 -11.16 -23.27 -12.51
N THR A 75 -9.91 -23.61 -12.18
CA THR A 75 -9.26 -24.88 -12.56
C THR A 75 -9.11 -25.83 -11.38
N GLY A 76 -9.13 -25.30 -10.14
CA GLY A 76 -8.82 -26.05 -8.93
C GLY A 76 -7.32 -26.26 -8.69
N GLU A 77 -6.45 -25.71 -9.53
CA GLU A 77 -4.99 -25.74 -9.32
C GLU A 77 -4.64 -25.09 -7.98
N THR A 78 -3.62 -25.62 -7.31
CA THR A 78 -3.20 -25.20 -5.97
C THR A 78 -1.70 -24.93 -5.88
N GLY A 79 -1.29 -24.15 -4.88
CA GLY A 79 0.11 -23.83 -4.64
C GLY A 79 0.71 -23.02 -5.78
N GLU A 80 1.91 -23.39 -6.21
CA GLU A 80 2.64 -22.69 -7.28
C GLU A 80 1.91 -22.68 -8.63
N GLU A 81 1.16 -23.74 -8.96
CA GLU A 81 0.40 -23.84 -10.23
C GLU A 81 -0.80 -22.87 -10.27
N ALA A 82 -1.24 -22.42 -9.09
CA ALA A 82 -2.33 -21.45 -8.98
C ALA A 82 -1.88 -20.01 -9.20
N LEU A 83 -0.59 -19.72 -9.03
CA LEU A 83 0.05 -18.43 -9.30
C LEU A 83 0.36 -18.25 -10.78
#